data_AF-A0A836BDN3-F1
#
_entry.id   AF-A0A836BDN3-F1
#
_cell.length_a   1.000
_cell.length_b   1.000
_cell.length_c   1.000
_cell.angle_alpha   90.00
_cell.angle_beta   90.00
_cell.angle_gamma   90.00
#
_symmetry.space_group_name_H-M   'P 1'
#
loop_
_entity.id
_entity.type
_entity.pdbx_description
1 polymer ?
#
loop_
_entity_poly.entity_id
_entity_poly.type
_entity_poly.pdbx_seq_one_letter_code
_entity_poly.pdbx_strand_id
1 'polypeptide(L)'
;MPDSFKEPVRKLESLAKKFPTIVVTSTEYPPCIKHAIEVLEKGENLPHSGRFMLGTYLLSKGQSVEQIAPLFKNAPDYNEKVTLYQLNHLAGSSGSGTKYICPSCEKLKTQDLCFIIPECDGIINPLQFGKKKTVNA
;
A
#
# COMPACT_ATOMS: atom_id res chain seq x y z
N MET A 1 35.54 2.07 6.87
CA MET A 1 35.35 1.62 5.47
C MET A 1 36.73 1.51 4.83
N PRO A 2 37.09 0.41 4.15
CA PRO A 2 38.41 0.26 3.55
C PRO A 2 38.66 1.32 2.47
N ASP A 3 39.90 1.83 2.38
CA ASP A 3 40.26 2.91 1.45
C ASP A 3 40.01 2.57 -0.02
N SER A 4 40.07 1.28 -0.37
CA SER A 4 39.79 0.76 -1.71
C SER A 4 38.39 1.06 -2.23
N PHE A 5 37.42 1.35 -1.36
CA PHE A 5 36.05 1.66 -1.75
C PHE A 5 35.80 3.16 -1.93
N LYS A 6 36.69 4.05 -1.48
CA LYS A 6 36.45 5.50 -1.49
C LYS A 6 36.24 6.06 -2.89
N GLU A 7 37.10 5.67 -3.84
CA GLU A 7 37.02 6.17 -5.22
C GLU A 7 35.81 5.61 -6.01
N PRO A 8 35.50 4.30 -5.96
CA PRO A 8 34.26 3.78 -6.52
C PRO A 8 32.99 4.46 -5.96
N VAL A 9 32.95 4.72 -4.66
CA VAL A 9 31.82 5.38 -4.00
C VAL A 9 31.68 6.83 -4.48
N ARG A 10 32.78 7.61 -4.53
CA ARG A 10 32.78 8.98 -5.06
C ARG A 10 32.29 9.05 -6.50
N LYS A 11 32.66 8.07 -7.33
CA LYS A 11 32.20 7.96 -8.72
C LYS A 11 30.71 7.65 -8.80
N LEU A 12 30.18 6.78 -7.95
CA LEU A 12 28.74 6.52 -7.87
C LEU A 12 27.95 7.75 -7.39
N GLU A 13 28.47 8.46 -6.39
CA GLU A 13 27.85 9.68 -5.87
C GLU A 13 27.78 10.79 -6.94
N SER A 14 28.83 10.96 -7.75
CA SER A 14 28.84 11.97 -8.81
C SER A 14 27.85 11.63 -9.93
N LEU A 15 27.71 10.35 -10.29
CA LEU A 15 26.72 9.88 -11.25
C LEU A 15 25.29 10.05 -10.73
N ALA A 16 25.03 9.70 -9.46
CA ALA A 16 23.71 9.86 -8.84
C ALA A 16 23.26 11.32 -8.81
N LYS A 17 24.17 12.27 -8.55
CA LYS A 17 23.89 13.72 -8.61
C LYS A 17 23.57 14.20 -10.01
N LYS A 18 24.12 13.57 -11.05
CA LYS A 18 23.91 13.97 -12.45
C LYS A 18 22.52 13.59 -12.99
N PHE A 19 21.89 12.57 -12.42
CA PHE A 19 20.57 12.08 -12.86
C PHE A 19 19.55 12.11 -11.71
N PRO A 20 19.03 13.30 -11.33
CA PRO A 20 17.96 13.36 -10.35
C PRO A 20 16.73 12.63 -10.90
N THR A 21 16.30 11.58 -10.19
CA THR A 21 15.07 10.86 -10.53
C THR A 21 13.89 11.58 -9.89
N ILE A 22 12.97 12.09 -10.71
CA ILE A 22 11.70 12.64 -10.21
C ILE A 22 10.73 11.46 -10.06
N VAL A 23 10.15 11.32 -8.88
CA VAL A 23 9.10 10.33 -8.61
C VAL A 23 7.78 11.06 -8.57
N VAL A 24 6.97 10.90 -9.62
CA VAL A 24 5.59 11.36 -9.62
C VAL A 24 4.72 10.27 -9.01
N THR A 25 3.97 10.61 -7.97
CA THR A 25 3.03 9.68 -7.31
C THR A 25 1.60 10.13 -7.63
N SER A 26 0.84 9.28 -8.31
CA SER A 26 -0.59 9.49 -8.49
C SER A 26 -1.33 9.42 -7.15
N THR A 27 -2.37 10.24 -7.00
CA THR A 27 -3.33 10.16 -5.89
C THR A 27 -4.39 9.09 -6.12
N GLU A 28 -4.41 8.45 -7.30
CA GLU A 28 -5.37 7.40 -7.59
C GLU A 28 -5.07 6.10 -6.85
N TYR A 29 -6.15 5.45 -6.39
CA TYR A 29 -6.08 4.11 -5.85
C TYR A 29 -5.83 3.06 -6.94
N PRO A 30 -5.06 1.99 -6.66
CA PRO A 30 -5.02 0.82 -7.52
C PRO A 30 -6.41 0.18 -7.62
N PRO A 31 -6.70 -0.54 -8.71
CA PRO A 31 -8.03 -1.11 -8.95
C PRO A 31 -8.50 -2.08 -7.86
N CYS A 32 -7.58 -2.83 -7.23
CA CYS A 32 -7.92 -3.70 -6.09
C CYS A 32 -8.42 -2.94 -4.86
N ILE A 33 -7.87 -1.74 -4.61
CA ILE A 33 -8.31 -0.90 -3.50
C ILE A 33 -9.62 -0.18 -3.87
N LYS A 34 -9.76 0.29 -5.12
CA LYS A 34 -11.02 0.87 -5.63
C LYS A 34 -12.17 -0.14 -5.46
N HIS A 35 -11.98 -1.37 -5.94
CA HIS A 35 -12.99 -2.42 -5.81
C HIS A 35 -13.35 -2.74 -4.35
N ALA A 36 -12.36 -2.80 -3.46
CA ALA A 36 -12.62 -3.05 -2.04
C ALA A 36 -13.47 -1.94 -1.38
N ILE A 37 -13.23 -0.68 -1.76
CA ILE A 37 -14.06 0.45 -1.31
C ILE A 37 -15.47 0.35 -1.89
N GLU A 38 -15.60 0.08 -3.19
CA GLU A 38 -16.90 -0.07 -3.86
C GLU A 38 -17.76 -1.17 -3.24
N VAL A 39 -17.17 -2.32 -2.90
CA VAL A 39 -17.87 -3.42 -2.20
C VAL A 39 -18.44 -2.94 -0.87
N LEU A 40 -17.65 -2.20 -0.07
CA LEU A 40 -18.11 -1.65 1.19
C LEU A 40 -19.16 -0.55 0.99
N GLU A 41 -19.00 0.32 0.00
CA GLU A 41 -19.98 1.38 -0.33
C GLU A 41 -21.34 0.80 -0.72
N LYS A 42 -21.37 -0.34 -1.42
CA LYS A 42 -22.60 -1.08 -1.76
C LYS A 42 -23.25 -1.78 -0.56
N GLY A 43 -22.60 -1.77 0.61
CA GLY A 43 -23.05 -2.50 1.79
C GLY A 43 -22.85 -4.01 1.68
N GLU A 44 -21.94 -4.45 0.81
CA GLU A 44 -21.61 -5.86 0.64
C GLU A 44 -20.49 -6.28 1.59
N ASN A 45 -20.38 -7.59 1.82
CA ASN A 45 -19.36 -8.12 2.71
C ASN A 45 -17.99 -8.24 2.00
N LEU A 46 -17.03 -7.39 2.38
CA LEU A 46 -15.64 -7.55 1.96
C LEU A 46 -14.98 -8.71 2.71
N PRO A 47 -14.39 -9.73 2.04
CA PRO A 47 -13.76 -10.86 2.71
C PRO A 47 -12.60 -10.43 3.62
N HIS A 48 -12.25 -11.26 4.60
CA HIS A 48 -11.21 -10.94 5.58
C HIS A 48 -9.88 -10.52 4.94
N SER A 49 -9.43 -11.23 3.89
CA SER A 49 -8.24 -10.89 3.10
C SER A 49 -8.36 -9.52 2.43
N GLY A 50 -9.54 -9.16 1.95
CA GLY A 50 -9.84 -7.84 1.35
C GLY A 50 -9.80 -6.72 2.40
N ARG A 51 -10.36 -6.95 3.58
CA ARG A 51 -10.29 -6.00 4.71
C ARG A 51 -8.85 -5.76 5.15
N PHE A 52 -8.07 -6.84 5.26
CA PHE A 52 -6.65 -6.79 5.59
C PHE A 52 -5.86 -5.99 4.55
N MET A 53 -6.07 -6.28 3.25
CA MET A 53 -5.46 -5.53 2.14
C MET A 53 -5.79 -4.04 2.23
N LEU A 54 -7.08 -3.68 2.37
CA LEU A 54 -7.53 -2.30 2.42
C LEU A 54 -6.93 -1.55 3.61
N GLY A 55 -7.03 -2.13 4.82
CA GLY A 55 -6.50 -1.52 6.03
C GLY A 55 -4.98 -1.30 5.97
N THR A 56 -4.21 -2.34 5.62
CA THR A 56 -2.75 -2.23 5.53
C THR A 56 -2.27 -1.30 4.42
N TYR A 57 -2.98 -1.21 3.29
CA TYR A 57 -2.68 -0.26 2.22
C TYR A 57 -2.86 1.19 2.68
N LEU A 58 -4.02 1.53 3.26
CA LEU A 58 -4.34 2.90 3.69
C LEU A 58 -3.42 3.35 4.83
N LEU A 59 -3.13 2.46 5.79
CA LEU A 59 -2.13 2.70 6.84
C LEU A 59 -0.74 2.94 6.25
N SER A 60 -0.34 2.18 5.23
CA SER A 60 0.95 2.36 4.55
C SER A 60 1.02 3.67 3.76
N LYS A 61 -0.11 4.22 3.33
CA LYS A 61 -0.23 5.55 2.71
C LYS A 61 -0.29 6.70 3.73
N GLY A 62 -0.29 6.38 5.02
CA GLY A 62 -0.21 7.36 6.10
C GLY A 62 -1.56 7.80 6.67
N GLN A 63 -2.66 7.15 6.30
CA GLN A 63 -3.96 7.42 6.92
C GLN A 63 -4.00 6.85 8.35
N SER A 64 -4.69 7.55 9.25
CA SER A 64 -4.88 7.11 10.63
C SER A 64 -5.99 6.07 10.75
N VAL A 65 -6.04 5.35 11.87
CA VAL A 65 -7.09 4.37 12.17
C VAL A 65 -8.47 5.02 12.13
N GLU A 66 -8.58 6.24 12.65
CA GLU A 66 -9.81 7.03 12.71
C GLU A 66 -10.29 7.46 11.32
N GLN A 67 -9.38 7.69 10.38
CA GLN A 67 -9.71 7.99 8.99
C GLN A 67 -10.16 6.74 8.21
N ILE A 68 -9.64 5.57 8.58
CA ILE A 68 -9.90 4.31 7.87
C ILE A 68 -11.17 3.62 8.38
N ALA A 69 -11.43 3.62 9.70
CA ALA A 69 -12.54 2.91 10.32
C ALA A 69 -13.92 3.23 9.71
N PRO A 70 -14.24 4.49 9.30
CA PRO A 70 -15.53 4.82 8.68
C PRO A 70 -15.81 4.06 7.37
N LEU A 71 -14.80 3.64 6.62
CA LEU A 71 -14.99 2.91 5.36
C LEU A 71 -15.68 1.55 5.58
N PHE A 72 -15.52 0.96 6.76
CA PHE A 72 -16.09 -0.34 7.08
C PHE A 72 -17.52 -0.27 7.63
N LYS A 73 -18.07 0.93 7.87
CA LYS A 73 -19.38 1.12 8.54
C LYS A 73 -20.56 0.48 7.80
N ASN A 74 -20.45 0.38 6.48
CA ASN A 74 -21.50 -0.18 5.63
C ASN A 74 -21.43 -1.71 5.53
N ALA A 75 -20.37 -2.36 6.05
CA ALA A 75 -20.29 -3.82 6.05
C ALA A 75 -21.42 -4.43 6.90
N PRO A 76 -22.11 -5.50 6.45
CA PRO A 76 -23.24 -6.09 7.17
C PRO A 76 -22.95 -6.55 8.61
N ASP A 77 -21.71 -6.95 8.86
CA ASP A 77 -21.18 -7.44 10.14
C ASP A 77 -20.36 -6.36 10.89
N TYR A 78 -20.52 -5.09 10.52
CA TYR A 78 -19.74 -4.00 11.11
C TYR A 78 -19.91 -3.93 12.63
N ASN A 79 -18.77 -3.89 13.32
CA ASN A 79 -18.71 -3.59 14.75
C ASN A 79 -17.55 -2.63 14.99
N GLU A 80 -17.87 -1.41 15.42
CA GLU A 80 -16.89 -0.34 15.60
C GLU A 80 -15.72 -0.74 16.51
N LYS A 81 -16.00 -1.35 17.65
CA LYS A 81 -14.95 -1.77 18.61
C LYS A 81 -14.01 -2.80 17.98
N VAL A 82 -14.58 -3.78 17.27
CA VAL A 82 -13.78 -4.81 16.58
C VAL A 82 -12.96 -4.20 15.44
N THR A 83 -13.56 -3.35 14.61
CA THR A 83 -12.87 -2.67 13.50
C THR A 83 -11.70 -1.81 14.01
N LEU A 84 -11.92 -1.00 15.05
CA LEU A 84 -10.86 -0.18 15.65
C LEU A 84 -9.74 -1.05 16.22
N TYR A 85 -10.07 -2.13 16.93
CA TYR A 85 -9.08 -3.07 17.45
C TYR A 85 -8.23 -3.70 16.33
N GLN A 86 -8.88 -4.18 15.27
CA GLN A 86 -8.19 -4.79 14.12
C GLN A 86 -7.27 -3.79 13.42
N LEU A 87 -7.74 -2.56 13.17
CA LEU A 87 -6.93 -1.53 12.53
C LEU A 87 -5.74 -1.10 13.40
N ASN A 88 -5.92 -0.96 14.72
CA ASN A 88 -4.82 -0.67 15.64
C ASN A 88 -3.78 -1.79 15.68
N HIS A 89 -4.23 -3.06 15.63
CA HIS A 89 -3.33 -4.20 15.52
C HIS A 89 -2.52 -4.16 14.22
N LEU A 90 -3.15 -3.85 13.09
CA LEU A 90 -2.45 -3.67 11.80
C LEU A 90 -1.43 -2.53 11.83
N ALA A 91 -1.76 -1.43 12.51
CA ALA A 91 -0.87 -0.28 12.67
C ALA A 91 0.35 -0.54 13.55
N GLY A 92 0.37 -1.65 14.31
CA GLY A 92 1.39 -1.94 15.31
C GLY A 92 1.21 -1.17 16.62
N SER A 93 0.05 -0.54 16.82
CA SER A 93 -0.28 0.22 18.05
C SER A 93 -0.86 -0.66 19.15
N SER A 94 -0.93 -1.98 18.95
CA SER A 94 -1.48 -2.95 19.90
C SER A 94 -0.77 -4.30 19.78
N GLY A 95 -0.80 -5.11 20.84
CA GLY A 95 -0.25 -6.47 20.83
C GLY A 95 1.28 -6.50 20.72
N SER A 96 1.81 -7.27 19.76
CA SER A 96 3.26 -7.47 19.56
C SER A 96 4.02 -6.25 19.02
N GLY A 97 3.31 -5.17 18.65
CA GLY A 97 3.91 -4.00 18.02
C GLY A 97 4.25 -4.17 16.54
N THR A 98 3.83 -5.27 15.91
CA THR A 98 4.13 -5.54 14.50
C THR A 98 3.30 -4.64 13.59
N LYS A 99 3.97 -3.79 12.81
CA LYS A 99 3.31 -3.03 11.74
C LYS A 99 3.15 -3.91 10.50
N TYR A 100 1.90 -4.21 10.15
CA TYR A 100 1.59 -5.02 8.97
C TYR A 100 1.68 -4.21 7.69
N ILE A 101 2.11 -4.87 6.61
CA ILE A 101 2.29 -4.26 5.28
C ILE A 101 1.28 -4.80 4.28
N CYS A 102 0.97 -3.98 3.27
CA CYS A 102 0.07 -4.36 2.19
C CYS A 102 0.56 -5.62 1.46
N PRO A 103 -0.30 -6.64 1.25
CA PRO A 103 0.07 -7.87 0.56
C PRO A 103 0.54 -7.63 -0.88
N SER A 104 1.36 -8.55 -1.41
CA SER A 104 1.85 -8.46 -2.79
C SER A 104 0.74 -8.67 -3.81
N CYS A 105 0.94 -8.18 -5.04
CA CYS A 105 0.01 -8.40 -6.14
C CYS A 105 -0.19 -9.90 -6.42
N GLU A 106 0.86 -10.71 -6.30
CA GLU A 106 0.77 -12.17 -6.40
C GLU A 106 -0.14 -12.76 -5.32
N LYS A 107 0.01 -12.34 -4.07
CA LYS A 107 -0.87 -12.77 -2.98
C LYS A 107 -2.32 -12.39 -3.25
N LEU A 108 -2.57 -11.18 -3.73
CA LEU A 108 -3.91 -10.73 -4.10
C LEU A 108 -4.51 -11.56 -5.24
N LYS A 109 -3.71 -11.97 -6.23
CA LYS A 109 -4.17 -12.88 -7.30
C LYS A 109 -4.62 -14.22 -6.73
N THR A 110 -3.86 -14.81 -5.80
CA THR A 110 -4.23 -16.10 -5.17
C THR A 110 -5.48 -16.03 -4.28
N GLN A 111 -5.95 -14.82 -3.96
CA GLN A 111 -7.09 -14.59 -3.08
C GLN A 111 -8.27 -13.96 -3.84
N ASP A 112 -8.22 -13.92 -5.18
CA ASP A 112 -9.23 -13.31 -6.05
C ASP A 112 -9.50 -11.82 -5.74
N LEU A 113 -8.46 -11.09 -5.30
CA LEU A 113 -8.51 -9.67 -4.94
C LEU A 113 -7.73 -8.78 -5.92
N CYS A 114 -7.15 -9.35 -6.97
CA CYS A 114 -6.38 -8.60 -7.96
C CYS A 114 -7.21 -8.28 -9.21
N PHE A 115 -7.64 -7.03 -9.33
CA PHE A 115 -8.39 -6.51 -10.47
C PHE A 115 -7.44 -5.83 -11.46
N ILE A 116 -6.50 -6.60 -12.01
CA ILE A 116 -5.42 -6.05 -12.84
C ILE A 116 -5.94 -5.29 -14.06
N ILE A 117 -5.37 -4.10 -14.30
CA ILE A 117 -5.61 -3.25 -15.48
C ILE A 117 -4.27 -2.88 -16.13
N PRO A 118 -4.22 -2.40 -17.38
CA PRO A 118 -2.97 -2.01 -18.04
C PRO A 118 -2.10 -1.04 -17.21
N GLU A 119 -2.73 -0.13 -16.47
CA GLU A 119 -2.08 0.87 -15.62
C GLU A 119 -1.36 0.26 -14.40
N CYS A 120 -1.62 -1.00 -14.08
CA CYS A 120 -0.83 -1.72 -13.08
C CYS A 120 0.62 -1.92 -13.55
N ASP A 121 0.90 -1.89 -14.86
CA ASP A 121 2.25 -1.81 -15.44
C ASP A 121 3.30 -2.71 -14.75
N GLY A 122 2.94 -3.98 -14.51
CA GLY A 122 3.84 -4.97 -13.92
C GLY A 122 4.25 -4.74 -12.45
N ILE A 123 3.54 -3.89 -11.69
CA ILE A 123 3.83 -3.70 -10.26
C ILE A 123 3.73 -5.02 -9.48
N ILE A 124 4.59 -5.15 -8.46
CA ILE A 124 4.63 -6.33 -7.58
C ILE A 124 3.87 -6.10 -6.27
N ASN A 125 3.56 -4.85 -5.94
CA ASN A 125 2.80 -4.49 -4.74
C ASN A 125 1.86 -3.30 -5.05
N PRO A 126 0.61 -3.29 -4.54
CA PRO A 126 -0.32 -2.19 -4.76
C PRO A 126 0.23 -0.80 -4.38
N LEU A 127 1.15 -0.72 -3.41
CA LEU A 127 1.80 0.52 -3.00
C LEU A 127 2.69 1.16 -4.08
N GLN A 128 3.00 0.44 -5.14
CA GLN A 128 3.76 0.93 -6.29
C GLN A 128 2.87 1.54 -7.38
N PHE A 129 1.56 1.32 -7.32
CA PHE A 129 0.63 1.84 -8.32
C PHE A 129 0.75 3.36 -8.46
N GLY A 130 0.75 3.83 -9.71
CA GLY A 130 0.85 5.26 -10.02
C GLY A 130 2.20 5.90 -9.71
N LYS A 131 3.23 5.14 -9.31
CA LYS A 131 4.61 5.65 -9.19
C LYS A 131 5.31 5.52 -10.53
N LYS A 132 5.48 6.63 -11.24
CA LYS A 132 6.31 6.67 -12.45
C LYS A 132 7.66 7.31 -12.11
N LYS A 133 8.75 6.62 -12.45
CA LYS A 133 10.09 7.19 -12.38
C LYS A 133 10.37 7.88 -13.71
N THR A 134 10.51 9.20 -13.68
CA THR A 134 10.96 9.96 -14.85
C THR A 134 12.43 10.34 -14.65
N VAL A 135 13.27 9.97 -15.61
CA VAL A 135 14.65 10.45 -15.70
C VAL A 135 14.61 11.78 -16.43
N ASN A 136 15.22 12.83 -15.87
CA ASN A 136 15.45 14.05 -16.65
C ASN A 136 16.41 13.69 -17.79
N ALA A 137 15.94 13.79 -19.03
CA ALA A 137 16.72 13.63 -20.26
C ALA A 137 17.58 14.87 -20.52
#